data_AF-A0A2M9KSJ7-F1
#
_entry.id   AF-A0A2M9KSJ7-F1
#
_cell.length_a   1.000
_cell.length_b   1.000
_cell.length_c   1.000
_cell.angle_alpha   90.00
_cell.angle_beta   90.00
_cell.angle_gamma   90.00
#
_symmetry.space_group_name_H-M   'P 1'
#
loop_
_entity.id
_entity.type
_entity.pdbx_description
1 polymer ?
#
loop_
_entity_poly.entity_id
_entity_poly.type
_entity_poly.pdbx_seq_one_letter_code
_entity_poly.pdbx_strand_id
1 'polypeptide(L)'
;MVWTTRRALRSAALAALLLIGSAGCTSGSGRHHLVITADENDALVDRPVHLVLAGLRQGQEVTVTAEAEDLLGIGWKSTGVYRADHNGTVSLDRDAPISGSYRQADGMGLFWSMLPTNGSVNTVFSPPSPVTAPDFPVRITATADGLAAAEHTVTRRWTVAGVTHAELNLDTDHVRGTLFLPPAGTPAKTPVLLFGGSEGGNSGVDAAALLASHGHPALSIAYFGLSGLPPTLQNVPVEYTVGAARLLAERTGATGIAIEGNSRGSELALLVAAQLPDLVRRVVVFAPSAEINGGLPDGTAWTENGAPVPTGPIALDRIPASILAVAGENDRLWPAPRWARQIGTPAAAAPNRQALLYPGAGHAVAGLPYLPAGSTATPLIGSPLDLGGDAAANEAAHLDAWPKFLSFLDS
;
A
#
# COMPACT_ATOMS: atom_id res chain seq x y z
N MET A 1 53.25 -60.25 -28.59
CA MET A 1 52.51 -61.52 -28.39
C MET A 1 51.05 -61.25 -28.74
N VAL A 2 50.58 -61.86 -29.85
CA VAL A 2 49.17 -62.16 -30.23
C VAL A 2 48.22 -60.96 -30.43
N TRP A 3 48.02 -60.45 -31.67
CA TRP A 3 46.98 -60.84 -32.67
C TRP A 3 45.55 -60.48 -32.18
N THR A 4 44.62 -59.79 -32.88
CA THR A 4 44.27 -59.83 -34.32
C THR A 4 43.15 -58.83 -34.68
N THR A 5 43.26 -58.22 -35.87
CA THR A 5 42.25 -57.97 -36.95
C THR A 5 40.74 -57.97 -36.62
N ARG A 6 39.87 -57.13 -37.22
CA ARG A 6 39.47 -57.18 -38.65
C ARG A 6 38.69 -55.93 -39.11
N ARG A 7 38.88 -55.61 -40.40
CA ARG A 7 38.07 -54.77 -41.29
C ARG A 7 36.64 -55.31 -41.49
N ALA A 8 35.69 -54.43 -41.81
CA ALA A 8 34.79 -54.57 -42.97
C ALA A 8 34.03 -53.27 -43.29
N LEU A 9 34.27 -52.72 -44.49
CA LEU A 9 33.32 -51.86 -45.20
C LEU A 9 32.14 -52.71 -45.67
N ARG A 10 30.90 -52.22 -45.59
CA ARG A 10 29.85 -52.45 -46.62
C ARG A 10 28.86 -51.28 -46.68
N SER A 11 28.74 -50.75 -47.89
CA SER A 11 27.75 -49.80 -48.39
C SER A 11 26.34 -50.41 -48.47
N ALA A 12 25.31 -49.56 -48.40
CA ALA A 12 23.94 -49.66 -48.97
C ALA A 12 22.96 -49.01 -47.98
N ALA A 13 21.89 -48.32 -48.35
CA ALA A 13 21.43 -47.70 -49.58
C ALA A 13 20.34 -46.70 -49.15
N LEU A 14 20.20 -45.62 -49.90
CA LEU A 14 19.12 -44.64 -49.78
C LEU A 14 17.78 -45.35 -50.00
N ALA A 15 16.84 -45.21 -49.06
CA ALA A 15 15.42 -45.46 -49.31
C ALA A 15 14.62 -44.37 -48.61
N ALA A 16 14.28 -43.32 -49.38
CA ALA A 16 13.30 -42.33 -49.01
C ALA A 16 11.91 -42.96 -49.08
N LEU A 17 11.29 -43.17 -47.91
CA LEU A 17 9.87 -43.52 -47.80
C LEU A 17 9.08 -42.24 -47.57
N LEU A 18 8.52 -41.71 -48.66
CA LEU A 18 7.41 -40.78 -48.68
C LEU A 18 6.19 -41.48 -48.05
N LEU A 19 5.96 -41.24 -46.77
CA LEU A 19 4.67 -41.52 -46.13
C LEU A 19 3.81 -40.26 -46.26
N ILE A 20 2.94 -40.26 -47.27
CA ILE A 20 1.77 -39.39 -47.33
C ILE A 20 0.83 -39.88 -46.22
N GLY A 21 1.07 -39.36 -45.01
CA GLY A 21 0.14 -39.49 -43.89
C GLY A 21 -0.93 -38.44 -44.05
N SER A 22 -2.10 -38.84 -44.54
CA SER A 22 -3.34 -38.10 -44.36
C SER A 22 -3.64 -37.99 -42.87
N ALA A 23 -3.09 -36.97 -42.21
CA ALA A 23 -3.55 -36.54 -40.90
C ALA A 23 -4.91 -35.88 -41.11
N GLY A 24 -5.96 -36.69 -40.95
CA GLY A 24 -7.31 -36.18 -40.84
C GLY A 24 -7.35 -35.10 -39.77
N CYS A 25 -8.06 -34.02 -40.06
CA CYS A 25 -8.48 -33.06 -39.06
C CYS A 25 -9.36 -33.80 -38.05
N THR A 26 -8.74 -34.37 -37.02
CA THR A 26 -9.42 -34.56 -35.76
C THR A 26 -9.61 -33.17 -35.21
N SER A 27 -10.79 -32.59 -35.44
CA SER A 27 -11.32 -31.54 -34.59
C SER A 27 -11.45 -32.17 -33.20
N GLY A 28 -10.33 -32.23 -32.48
CA GLY A 28 -10.35 -32.51 -31.06
C GLY A 28 -11.23 -31.43 -30.47
N SER A 29 -12.41 -31.83 -30.03
CA SER A 29 -13.16 -31.11 -29.02
C SER A 29 -12.28 -31.11 -27.76
N GLY A 30 -11.22 -30.30 -27.76
CA GLY A 30 -10.45 -30.02 -26.58
C GLY A 30 -11.45 -29.54 -25.56
N ARG A 31 -11.59 -30.29 -24.47
CA ARG A 31 -12.42 -29.81 -23.36
C ARG A 31 -11.81 -28.50 -22.92
N HIS A 32 -12.49 -27.41 -23.23
CA HIS A 32 -12.22 -26.10 -22.71
C HIS A 32 -12.14 -26.25 -21.18
N HIS A 33 -10.99 -25.89 -20.60
CA HIS A 33 -10.80 -25.88 -19.15
C HIS A 33 -10.46 -24.46 -18.78
N LEU A 34 -11.29 -23.86 -17.93
CA LEU A 34 -11.06 -22.51 -17.44
C LEU A 34 -9.78 -22.53 -16.60
N VAL A 35 -8.84 -21.65 -16.91
CA VAL A 35 -7.59 -21.50 -16.16
C VAL A 35 -7.42 -20.03 -15.84
N ILE A 36 -6.99 -19.73 -14.62
CA ILE A 36 -6.52 -18.42 -14.20
C ILE A 36 -5.00 -18.49 -14.15
N THR A 37 -4.31 -17.48 -14.66
CA THR A 37 -2.86 -17.35 -14.55
C THR A 37 -2.54 -15.95 -14.07
N ALA A 38 -1.70 -15.86 -13.04
CA ALA A 38 -1.05 -14.65 -12.62
C ALA A 38 0.40 -14.66 -13.14
N ASP A 39 0.93 -13.51 -13.52
CA ASP A 39 2.35 -13.35 -13.79
C ASP A 39 3.20 -13.53 -12.53
N GLU A 40 2.70 -13.05 -11.39
CA GLU A 40 3.25 -13.26 -10.06
C GLU A 40 2.19 -13.85 -9.12
N ASN A 41 2.49 -15.01 -8.52
CA ASN A 41 1.64 -15.62 -7.49
C ASN A 41 1.88 -15.01 -6.10
N ASP A 42 2.95 -14.22 -5.98
CA ASP A 42 3.47 -13.71 -4.73
C ASP A 42 4.14 -12.36 -5.04
N ALA A 43 3.53 -11.28 -4.54
CA ALA A 43 3.94 -9.92 -4.84
C ALA A 43 3.78 -9.03 -3.61
N LEU A 44 4.61 -7.97 -3.52
CA LEU A 44 4.38 -6.92 -2.52
C LEU A 44 3.01 -6.28 -2.71
N VAL A 45 2.40 -5.82 -1.61
CA VAL A 45 1.08 -5.18 -1.61
C VAL A 45 1.02 -4.00 -2.57
N ASP A 46 2.12 -3.26 -2.78
CA ASP A 46 2.19 -2.11 -3.68
C ASP A 46 2.72 -2.45 -5.10
N ARG A 47 2.73 -3.73 -5.47
CA ARG A 47 3.04 -4.20 -6.84
C ARG A 47 1.78 -4.74 -7.53
N PRO A 48 1.49 -4.33 -8.77
CA PRO A 48 0.37 -4.91 -9.51
C PRO A 48 0.64 -6.40 -9.81
N VAL A 49 -0.43 -7.18 -9.95
CA VAL A 49 -0.42 -8.56 -10.43
C VAL A 49 -1.35 -8.64 -11.63
N HIS A 50 -0.86 -9.24 -12.71
CA HIS A 50 -1.53 -9.29 -13.99
C HIS A 50 -2.21 -10.64 -14.18
N LEU A 51 -3.54 -10.63 -14.28
CA LEU A 51 -4.37 -11.82 -14.34
C LEU A 51 -4.91 -12.06 -15.75
N VAL A 52 -4.75 -13.29 -16.24
CA VAL A 52 -5.28 -13.77 -17.51
C VAL A 52 -6.11 -15.03 -17.29
N LEU A 53 -7.31 -15.06 -17.89
CA LEU A 53 -8.17 -16.22 -17.93
C LEU A 53 -8.15 -16.80 -19.34
N ALA A 54 -7.96 -18.12 -19.43
CA ALA A 54 -7.93 -18.83 -20.70
C ALA A 54 -8.84 -20.06 -20.68
N GLY A 55 -9.06 -20.63 -21.86
CA GLY A 55 -9.89 -21.83 -22.03
C GLY A 55 -11.38 -21.54 -22.09
N LEU A 56 -11.78 -20.31 -22.44
CA LEU A 56 -13.18 -19.95 -22.72
C LEU A 56 -13.49 -20.16 -24.21
N ARG A 57 -14.77 -20.13 -24.58
CA ARG A 57 -15.20 -19.95 -25.98
C ARG A 57 -15.17 -18.47 -26.33
N GLN A 58 -15.00 -18.15 -27.61
CA GLN A 58 -15.11 -16.77 -28.09
C GLN A 58 -16.45 -16.16 -27.65
N GLY A 59 -16.39 -14.96 -27.06
CA GLY A 59 -17.58 -14.22 -26.62
C GLY A 59 -18.26 -14.79 -25.37
N GLN A 60 -17.74 -15.88 -24.80
CA GLN A 60 -18.28 -16.46 -23.56
C GLN A 60 -18.04 -15.51 -22.39
N GLU A 61 -19.05 -15.40 -21.53
CA GLU A 61 -18.95 -14.63 -20.30
C GLU A 61 -18.32 -15.46 -19.19
N VAL A 62 -17.51 -14.80 -18.38
CA VAL A 62 -16.88 -15.35 -17.17
C VAL A 62 -17.05 -14.38 -16.03
N THR A 63 -17.48 -14.88 -14.88
CA THR A 63 -17.51 -14.12 -13.63
C THR A 63 -16.24 -14.40 -12.85
N VAL A 64 -15.49 -13.36 -12.52
CA VAL A 64 -14.28 -13.44 -11.70
C VAL A 64 -14.56 -12.74 -10.38
N THR A 65 -14.26 -13.44 -9.29
CA THR A 65 -14.43 -12.97 -7.91
C THR A 65 -13.08 -12.93 -7.23
N ALA A 66 -12.79 -11.87 -6.49
CA ALA A 66 -11.65 -11.81 -5.58
C ALA A 66 -12.13 -11.69 -4.13
N GLU A 67 -11.51 -12.45 -3.23
CA GLU A 67 -11.88 -12.52 -1.82
C GLU A 67 -10.64 -12.47 -0.92
N ALA A 68 -10.74 -11.73 0.20
CA ALA A 68 -9.73 -11.64 1.24
C ALA A 68 -10.40 -11.58 2.63
N GLU A 69 -9.62 -11.75 3.69
CA GLU A 69 -10.07 -11.57 5.08
C GLU A 69 -9.22 -10.50 5.75
N ASP A 70 -9.86 -9.61 6.51
CA ASP A 70 -9.19 -8.54 7.23
C ASP A 70 -8.79 -8.96 8.67
N LEU A 71 -8.06 -8.12 9.39
CA LEU A 71 -7.56 -8.43 10.74
C LEU A 71 -8.67 -8.62 11.78
N LEU A 72 -9.90 -8.20 11.48
CA LEU A 72 -11.08 -8.38 12.33
C LEU A 72 -11.84 -9.67 11.98
N GLY A 73 -11.35 -10.46 11.02
CA GLY A 73 -12.02 -11.67 10.52
C GLY A 73 -13.21 -11.36 9.60
N ILE A 74 -13.32 -10.12 9.10
CA ILE A 74 -14.38 -9.76 8.15
C ILE A 74 -13.91 -10.18 6.76
N GLY A 75 -14.77 -10.90 6.04
CA GLY A 75 -14.52 -11.23 4.64
C GLY A 75 -14.74 -10.01 3.74
N TRP A 76 -13.93 -9.88 2.71
CA TRP A 76 -13.99 -8.83 1.69
C TRP A 76 -14.11 -9.46 0.32
N LYS A 77 -14.91 -8.85 -0.56
CA LYS A 77 -15.23 -9.42 -1.87
C LYS A 77 -15.42 -8.36 -2.94
N SER A 78 -14.90 -8.62 -4.13
CA SER A 78 -15.23 -7.92 -5.36
C SER A 78 -15.65 -8.91 -6.45
N THR A 79 -16.29 -8.42 -7.52
CA THR A 79 -16.66 -9.25 -8.67
C THR A 79 -16.57 -8.45 -9.96
N GLY A 80 -16.18 -9.10 -11.06
CA GLY A 80 -16.26 -8.56 -12.41
C GLY A 80 -16.75 -9.63 -13.39
N VAL A 81 -17.64 -9.26 -14.29
CA VAL A 81 -18.11 -10.12 -15.39
C VAL A 81 -17.44 -9.65 -16.68
N TYR A 82 -16.74 -10.54 -17.37
CA TYR A 82 -15.97 -10.22 -18.57
C TYR A 82 -16.42 -11.08 -19.74
N ARG A 83 -16.06 -10.65 -20.95
CA ARG A 83 -16.32 -11.39 -22.19
C ARG A 83 -15.02 -11.78 -22.85
N ALA A 84 -14.86 -13.07 -23.13
CA ALA A 84 -13.68 -13.60 -23.78
C ALA A 84 -13.52 -13.08 -25.22
N ASP A 85 -12.28 -12.81 -25.61
CA ASP A 85 -11.91 -12.41 -26.95
C ASP A 85 -12.02 -13.56 -27.98
N HIS A 86 -11.57 -13.32 -29.21
CA HIS A 86 -11.61 -14.31 -30.29
C HIS A 86 -10.74 -15.56 -30.03
N ASN A 87 -9.80 -15.49 -29.10
CA ASN A 87 -8.95 -16.60 -28.67
C ASN A 87 -9.48 -17.30 -27.42
N GLY A 88 -10.65 -16.90 -26.91
CA GLY A 88 -11.20 -17.48 -25.68
C GLY A 88 -10.42 -17.05 -24.44
N THR A 89 -9.86 -15.83 -24.46
CA THR A 89 -9.03 -15.28 -23.38
C THR A 89 -9.66 -14.00 -22.82
N VAL A 90 -9.47 -13.75 -21.53
CA VAL A 90 -9.72 -12.44 -20.88
C VAL A 90 -8.43 -12.02 -20.18
N SER A 91 -7.98 -10.78 -20.41
CA SER A 91 -6.89 -10.15 -19.65
C SER A 91 -7.46 -8.99 -18.86
N LEU A 92 -7.27 -9.00 -17.54
CA LEU A 92 -7.87 -8.00 -16.66
C LEU A 92 -7.28 -6.60 -16.86
N ASP A 93 -6.04 -6.50 -17.37
CA ASP A 93 -5.41 -5.24 -17.73
C ASP A 93 -6.04 -4.55 -18.95
N ARG A 94 -6.63 -5.35 -19.85
CA ARG A 94 -7.12 -4.89 -21.14
C ARG A 94 -8.64 -4.83 -21.19
N ASP A 95 -9.30 -5.82 -20.62
CA ASP A 95 -10.73 -6.06 -20.80
C ASP A 95 -11.49 -5.47 -19.61
N ALA A 96 -12.24 -4.39 -19.86
CA ALA A 96 -13.13 -3.82 -18.86
C ALA A 96 -14.28 -4.80 -18.51
N PRO A 97 -14.69 -4.91 -17.23
CA PRO A 97 -15.84 -5.71 -16.86
C PRO A 97 -17.12 -5.11 -17.46
N ILE A 98 -18.00 -5.97 -17.97
CA ILE A 98 -19.36 -5.61 -18.42
C ILE A 98 -20.21 -5.16 -17.24
N SER A 99 -20.02 -5.79 -16.08
CA SER A 99 -20.67 -5.46 -14.81
C SER A 99 -19.81 -5.94 -13.65
N GLY A 100 -20.01 -5.35 -12.46
CA GLY A 100 -19.25 -5.72 -11.28
C GLY A 100 -18.99 -4.55 -10.33
N SER A 101 -17.99 -4.75 -9.46
CA SER A 101 -17.54 -3.81 -8.43
C SER A 101 -16.82 -2.58 -8.99
N TYR A 102 -16.32 -2.65 -10.22
CA TYR A 102 -15.65 -1.56 -10.93
C TYR A 102 -16.01 -1.58 -12.43
N ARG A 103 -15.61 -0.56 -13.19
CA ARG A 103 -16.07 -0.35 -14.58
C ARG A 103 -14.98 -0.15 -15.64
N GLN A 104 -13.76 0.20 -15.25
CA GLN A 104 -12.67 0.48 -16.19
C GLN A 104 -11.87 -0.80 -16.47
N ALA A 105 -11.10 -0.81 -17.56
CA ALA A 105 -10.06 -1.83 -17.75
C ALA A 105 -8.91 -1.52 -16.78
N ASP A 106 -8.80 -2.32 -15.73
CA ASP A 106 -7.83 -2.15 -14.65
C ASP A 106 -7.49 -3.52 -14.07
N GLY A 107 -6.25 -3.96 -14.27
CA GLY A 107 -5.77 -5.27 -13.82
C GLY A 107 -5.89 -5.48 -12.32
N MET A 108 -5.86 -4.40 -11.54
CA MET A 108 -5.99 -4.42 -10.08
C MET A 108 -7.39 -4.04 -9.61
N GLY A 109 -8.34 -3.85 -10.53
CA GLY A 109 -9.74 -3.53 -10.27
C GLY A 109 -10.41 -4.42 -9.23
N LEU A 110 -10.15 -5.73 -9.28
CA LEU A 110 -10.70 -6.68 -8.31
C LEU A 110 -10.10 -6.55 -6.90
N PHE A 111 -8.91 -5.98 -6.75
CA PHE A 111 -8.22 -5.87 -5.47
C PHE A 111 -8.71 -4.65 -4.69
N TRP A 112 -8.66 -3.45 -5.30
CA TRP A 112 -9.06 -2.22 -4.61
C TRP A 112 -10.58 -2.05 -4.49
N SER A 113 -11.38 -2.72 -5.31
CA SER A 113 -12.86 -2.54 -5.32
C SER A 113 -13.62 -3.50 -4.40
N MET A 114 -12.94 -4.24 -3.51
CA MET A 114 -13.63 -5.13 -2.58
C MET A 114 -14.50 -4.34 -1.60
N LEU A 115 -15.62 -4.95 -1.22
CA LEU A 115 -16.50 -4.48 -0.16
C LEU A 115 -16.60 -5.56 0.92
N PRO A 116 -16.81 -5.20 2.21
CA PRO A 116 -16.92 -6.18 3.26
C PRO A 116 -18.23 -6.96 3.13
N THR A 117 -18.20 -8.26 3.42
CA THR A 117 -19.34 -9.16 3.27
C THR A 117 -20.35 -9.05 4.39
N ASN A 118 -20.03 -8.33 5.47
CA ASN A 118 -20.92 -8.07 6.60
C ASN A 118 -21.99 -7.00 6.33
N GLY A 119 -22.03 -6.44 5.11
CA GLY A 119 -23.00 -5.43 4.69
C GLY A 119 -22.63 -3.99 5.06
N SER A 120 -21.49 -3.77 5.71
CA SER A 120 -20.93 -2.42 5.84
C SER A 120 -20.57 -1.92 4.44
N VAL A 121 -20.83 -0.66 4.15
CA VAL A 121 -20.45 -0.04 2.87
C VAL A 121 -19.55 1.14 3.15
N ASN A 122 -18.62 1.43 2.24
CA ASN A 122 -17.71 2.57 2.30
C ASN A 122 -16.70 2.56 3.46
N THR A 123 -16.36 1.41 4.05
CA THR A 123 -15.29 1.32 5.08
C THR A 123 -13.93 0.99 4.46
N VAL A 124 -12.87 1.06 5.27
CA VAL A 124 -11.49 0.72 4.89
C VAL A 124 -11.18 -0.74 5.24
N PHE A 125 -10.44 -1.42 4.38
CA PHE A 125 -9.87 -2.75 4.66
C PHE A 125 -8.76 -2.63 5.69
N SER A 126 -8.86 -3.41 6.77
CA SER A 126 -7.85 -3.45 7.83
C SER A 126 -6.98 -4.69 7.64
N PRO A 127 -5.89 -4.64 6.87
CA PRO A 127 -5.15 -5.84 6.49
C PRO A 127 -4.44 -6.49 7.70
N PRO A 128 -4.06 -7.79 7.62
CA PRO A 128 -3.27 -8.43 8.67
C PRO A 128 -1.96 -7.69 8.93
N SER A 129 -1.61 -7.47 10.21
CA SER A 129 -0.44 -6.69 10.59
C SER A 129 0.88 -7.36 10.16
N PRO A 130 1.84 -6.63 9.55
CA PRO A 130 3.16 -7.13 9.16
C PRO A 130 4.01 -7.64 10.33
N VAL A 131 3.66 -7.29 11.57
CA VAL A 131 4.31 -7.79 12.79
C VAL A 131 3.91 -9.25 13.04
N THR A 132 2.65 -9.58 12.82
CA THR A 132 2.09 -10.92 13.12
C THR A 132 2.00 -11.82 11.89
N ALA A 133 1.84 -11.24 10.71
CA ALA A 133 1.71 -11.95 9.45
C ALA A 133 2.43 -11.15 8.34
N PRO A 134 3.48 -11.68 7.71
CA PRO A 134 4.23 -10.95 6.68
C PRO A 134 3.46 -10.79 5.37
N ASP A 135 2.34 -11.51 5.22
CA ASP A 135 1.53 -11.55 4.02
C ASP A 135 0.08 -11.98 4.31
N PHE A 136 -0.79 -11.81 3.31
CA PHE A 136 -2.16 -12.31 3.32
C PHE A 136 -2.59 -12.82 1.93
N PRO A 137 -3.45 -13.85 1.85
CA PRO A 137 -3.92 -14.38 0.58
C PRO A 137 -5.10 -13.58 0.02
N VAL A 138 -5.12 -13.41 -1.30
CA VAL A 138 -6.29 -13.02 -2.06
C VAL A 138 -6.70 -14.20 -2.95
N ARG A 139 -7.86 -14.78 -2.68
CA ARG A 139 -8.41 -15.90 -3.47
C ARG A 139 -9.17 -15.34 -4.66
N ILE A 140 -8.82 -15.83 -5.85
CA ILE A 140 -9.47 -15.53 -7.12
C ILE A 140 -10.23 -16.75 -7.60
N THR A 141 -11.51 -16.61 -7.88
CA THR A 141 -12.36 -17.68 -8.43
C THR A 141 -12.98 -17.21 -9.73
N ALA A 142 -12.93 -18.05 -10.77
CA ALA A 142 -13.55 -17.79 -12.06
C ALA A 142 -14.59 -18.86 -12.37
N THR A 143 -15.78 -18.43 -12.79
CA THR A 143 -16.90 -19.31 -13.14
C THR A 143 -17.49 -18.91 -14.49
N ALA A 144 -17.71 -19.91 -15.35
CA ALA A 144 -18.30 -19.74 -16.68
C ALA A 144 -19.20 -20.94 -16.99
N ASP A 145 -20.29 -20.69 -17.73
CA ASP A 145 -21.29 -21.73 -18.01
C ASP A 145 -20.69 -22.95 -18.75
N GLY A 146 -21.04 -24.14 -18.28
CA GLY A 146 -20.56 -25.42 -18.81
C GLY A 146 -19.09 -25.75 -18.54
N LEU A 147 -18.38 -24.95 -17.73
CA LEU A 147 -16.99 -25.18 -17.33
C LEU A 147 -16.90 -25.40 -15.81
N ALA A 148 -15.93 -26.23 -15.39
CA ALA A 148 -15.57 -26.30 -13.98
C ALA A 148 -15.00 -24.95 -13.52
N ALA A 149 -15.29 -24.57 -12.27
CA ALA A 149 -14.71 -23.36 -11.69
C ALA A 149 -13.18 -23.47 -11.62
N ALA A 150 -12.50 -22.37 -11.90
CA ALA A 150 -11.07 -22.24 -11.70
C ALA A 150 -10.81 -21.43 -10.43
N GLU A 151 -9.81 -21.82 -9.67
CA GLU A 151 -9.36 -21.12 -8.48
C GLU A 151 -7.87 -20.83 -8.58
N HIS A 152 -7.48 -19.67 -8.07
CA HIS A 152 -6.10 -19.24 -7.97
C HIS A 152 -5.93 -18.39 -6.71
N THR A 153 -4.76 -18.40 -6.09
CA THR A 153 -4.48 -17.55 -4.92
C THR A 153 -3.26 -16.70 -5.23
N VAL A 154 -3.39 -15.40 -4.99
CA VAL A 154 -2.27 -14.45 -5.02
C VAL A 154 -1.92 -14.11 -3.58
N THR A 155 -0.67 -14.32 -3.20
CA THR A 155 -0.15 -13.90 -1.89
C THR A 155 0.31 -12.45 -1.97
N ARG A 156 -0.20 -11.59 -1.07
CA ARG A 156 0.15 -10.17 -0.98
C ARG A 156 1.05 -9.94 0.22
N ARG A 157 2.31 -9.57 -0.02
CA ARG A 157 3.35 -9.42 0.99
C ARG A 157 3.53 -7.97 1.46
N TRP A 158 3.80 -7.80 2.74
CA TRP A 158 4.32 -6.55 3.29
C TRP A 158 5.83 -6.44 3.18
N THR A 159 6.50 -7.57 3.33
CA THR A 159 7.95 -7.64 3.46
C THR A 159 8.58 -8.52 2.39
N VAL A 160 9.67 -8.03 1.79
CA VAL A 160 10.59 -8.89 1.03
C VAL A 160 11.43 -9.75 1.97
N ALA A 161 11.96 -10.85 1.45
CA ALA A 161 12.85 -11.73 2.21
C ALA A 161 14.04 -10.95 2.80
N GLY A 162 14.26 -11.11 4.11
CA GLY A 162 15.36 -10.49 4.84
C GLY A 162 15.02 -9.17 5.54
N VAL A 163 13.86 -8.56 5.29
CA VAL A 163 13.37 -7.47 6.15
C VAL A 163 13.18 -8.01 7.56
N THR A 164 13.64 -7.25 8.56
CA THR A 164 13.48 -7.58 9.97
C THR A 164 12.68 -6.49 10.67
N HIS A 165 12.04 -6.81 11.79
CA HIS A 165 11.37 -5.81 12.61
C HIS A 165 11.62 -6.03 14.10
N ALA A 166 11.52 -4.97 14.87
CA ALA A 166 11.60 -4.98 16.33
C ALA A 166 10.51 -4.10 16.94
N GLU A 167 9.75 -4.65 17.87
CA GLU A 167 8.81 -3.87 18.69
C GLU A 167 9.58 -3.13 19.80
N LEU A 168 9.34 -1.82 19.89
CA LEU A 168 9.96 -0.92 20.86
C LEU A 168 9.01 -0.65 22.02
N ASN A 169 9.57 -0.50 23.22
CA ASN A 169 8.78 -0.26 24.43
C ASN A 169 9.28 0.96 25.23
N LEU A 170 8.39 1.53 26.04
CA LEU A 170 8.64 2.75 26.79
C LEU A 170 9.73 2.60 27.85
N ASP A 171 9.89 1.41 28.42
CA ASP A 171 10.82 1.17 29.54
C ASP A 171 12.28 1.20 29.07
N THR A 172 12.55 0.70 27.86
CA THR A 172 13.92 0.52 27.34
C THR A 172 14.26 1.45 26.17
N ASP A 173 13.30 1.70 25.28
CA ASP A 173 13.51 2.55 24.10
C ASP A 173 12.92 3.95 24.29
N HIS A 174 12.15 4.18 25.35
CA HIS A 174 11.40 5.41 25.61
C HIS A 174 10.39 5.79 24.51
N VAL A 175 10.09 4.83 23.63
CA VAL A 175 9.18 4.95 22.49
C VAL A 175 8.37 3.67 22.38
N ARG A 176 7.07 3.80 22.10
CA ARG A 176 6.19 2.68 21.76
C ARG A 176 5.99 2.65 20.25
N GLY A 177 6.49 1.62 19.58
CA GLY A 177 6.43 1.55 18.12
C GLY A 177 7.03 0.27 17.56
N THR A 178 7.22 0.23 16.26
CA THR A 178 7.85 -0.88 15.55
C THR A 178 8.84 -0.35 14.54
N LEU A 179 10.11 -0.76 14.67
CA LEU A 179 11.18 -0.45 13.74
C LEU A 179 11.31 -1.59 12.72
N PHE A 180 11.17 -1.28 11.43
CA PHE A 180 11.47 -2.17 10.32
C PHE A 180 12.81 -1.80 9.69
N LEU A 181 13.64 -2.80 9.44
CA LEU A 181 14.94 -2.66 8.81
C LEU A 181 14.99 -3.43 7.48
N PRO A 182 15.52 -2.82 6.41
CA PRO A 182 15.75 -3.51 5.14
C PRO A 182 16.65 -4.74 5.29
N PRO A 183 16.70 -5.64 4.29
CA PRO A 183 17.63 -6.76 4.27
C PRO A 183 19.07 -6.31 4.50
N ALA A 184 19.83 -7.09 5.26
CA ALA A 184 21.24 -6.79 5.52
C ALA A 184 22.03 -6.64 4.19
N GLY A 185 22.86 -5.61 4.10
CA GLY A 185 23.61 -5.28 2.88
C GLY A 185 22.85 -4.45 1.85
N THR A 186 21.58 -4.11 2.10
CA THR A 186 20.85 -3.11 1.30
C THR A 186 21.55 -1.75 1.41
N PRO A 187 21.78 -1.01 0.29
CA PRO A 187 22.32 0.34 0.34
C PRO A 187 21.51 1.23 1.29
N ALA A 188 22.21 2.01 2.12
CA ALA A 188 21.55 2.89 3.09
C ALA A 188 20.68 3.92 2.36
N LYS A 189 19.38 3.90 2.62
CA LYS A 189 18.44 4.95 2.21
C LYS A 189 17.95 5.77 3.40
N THR A 190 17.27 6.88 3.11
CA THR A 190 16.69 7.79 4.09
C THR A 190 15.78 7.05 5.08
N PRO A 191 16.09 7.04 6.40
CA PRO A 191 15.18 6.49 7.39
C PRO A 191 13.90 7.33 7.52
N VAL A 192 12.77 6.69 7.78
CA VAL A 192 11.46 7.36 7.87
C VAL A 192 10.82 7.12 9.24
N LEU A 193 10.43 8.20 9.92
CA LEU A 193 9.58 8.15 11.11
C LEU A 193 8.12 8.38 10.68
N LEU A 194 7.20 7.50 11.07
CA LEU A 194 5.80 7.55 10.64
C LEU A 194 4.87 7.86 11.81
N PHE A 195 3.92 8.76 11.58
CA PHE A 195 2.86 9.13 12.51
C PHE A 195 1.47 8.85 11.92
N GLY A 196 0.70 8.00 12.62
CA GLY A 196 -0.73 7.83 12.35
C GLY A 196 -1.56 9.08 12.64
N GLY A 197 -2.86 9.03 12.33
CA GLY A 197 -3.81 10.10 12.58
C GLY A 197 -4.55 9.97 13.91
N SER A 198 -5.81 10.41 13.94
CA SER A 198 -6.68 10.33 15.12
C SER A 198 -7.13 8.92 15.49
N GLU A 199 -6.72 7.90 14.75
CA GLU A 199 -7.04 6.51 15.05
C GLU A 199 -6.41 6.08 16.38
N GLY A 200 -5.21 6.57 16.71
CA GLY A 200 -4.46 6.09 17.87
C GLY A 200 -3.83 4.73 17.64
N GLY A 201 -3.10 4.22 18.64
CA GLY A 201 -2.31 3.00 18.44
C GLY A 201 -1.11 3.23 17.51
N ASN A 202 -0.53 2.14 17.01
CA ASN A 202 0.58 2.17 16.07
C ASN A 202 0.08 1.84 14.65
N SER A 203 -0.54 2.80 13.97
CA SER A 203 -1.28 2.56 12.71
C SER A 203 -0.45 2.67 11.42
N GLY A 204 0.80 3.12 11.49
CA GLY A 204 1.69 3.25 10.31
C GLY A 204 2.52 2.01 9.99
N VAL A 205 2.26 0.86 10.65
CA VAL A 205 3.10 -0.35 10.54
C VAL A 205 3.15 -0.94 9.13
N ASP A 206 2.05 -0.87 8.38
CA ASP A 206 1.96 -1.40 7.01
C ASP A 206 2.85 -0.61 6.05
N ALA A 207 2.78 0.71 6.11
CA ALA A 207 3.64 1.60 5.34
C ALA A 207 5.10 1.45 5.74
N ALA A 208 5.40 1.30 7.04
CA ALA A 208 6.76 1.07 7.52
C ALA A 208 7.37 -0.24 6.99
N ALA A 209 6.59 -1.32 6.96
CA ALA A 209 7.04 -2.59 6.42
C ALA A 209 7.35 -2.51 4.91
N LEU A 210 6.49 -1.84 4.13
CA LEU A 210 6.74 -1.61 2.70
C LEU A 210 7.95 -0.69 2.46
N LEU A 211 8.10 0.38 3.23
CA LEU A 211 9.27 1.26 3.14
C LEU A 211 10.58 0.48 3.36
N ALA A 212 10.61 -0.43 4.34
CA ALA A 212 11.77 -1.31 4.56
C ALA A 212 12.01 -2.26 3.38
N SER A 213 10.96 -2.76 2.75
CA SER A 213 11.06 -3.53 1.50
C SER A 213 11.63 -2.72 0.33
N HIS A 214 11.39 -1.41 0.31
CA HIS A 214 11.96 -0.46 -0.66
C HIS A 214 13.33 0.10 -0.24
N GLY A 215 13.91 -0.42 0.85
CA GLY A 215 15.26 -0.10 1.32
C GLY A 215 15.34 1.03 2.35
N HIS A 216 14.23 1.60 2.79
CA HIS A 216 14.20 2.65 3.81
C HIS A 216 13.97 2.06 5.22
N PRO A 217 14.90 2.22 6.17
CA PRO A 217 14.61 1.94 7.57
C PRO A 217 13.40 2.75 8.04
N ALA A 218 12.42 2.13 8.69
CA ALA A 218 11.16 2.79 8.97
C ALA A 218 10.70 2.51 10.40
N LEU A 219 10.44 3.57 11.16
CA LEU A 219 9.90 3.48 12.52
C LEU A 219 8.49 4.07 12.53
N SER A 220 7.49 3.21 12.73
CA SER A 220 6.13 3.65 13.04
C SER A 220 5.94 3.70 14.55
N ILE A 221 5.38 4.78 15.08
CA ILE A 221 5.14 4.93 16.53
C ILE A 221 3.68 5.18 16.85
N ALA A 222 3.28 4.72 18.04
CA ALA A 222 2.10 5.21 18.72
C ALA A 222 2.46 6.43 19.56
N TYR A 223 1.56 7.42 19.61
CA TYR A 223 1.68 8.59 20.49
C TYR A 223 0.50 8.76 21.46
N PHE A 224 -0.57 7.97 21.29
CA PHE A 224 -1.66 7.81 22.24
C PHE A 224 -2.39 6.48 22.00
N GLY A 225 -3.29 6.10 22.92
CA GLY A 225 -4.20 4.96 22.76
C GLY A 225 -3.58 3.59 23.09
N LEU A 226 -2.31 3.54 23.50
CA LEU A 226 -1.67 2.33 24.03
C LEU A 226 -1.28 2.50 25.49
N SER A 227 -1.14 1.38 26.20
CA SER A 227 -0.70 1.37 27.60
C SER A 227 0.61 2.14 27.79
N GLY A 228 0.64 3.02 28.80
CA GLY A 228 1.78 3.90 29.11
C GLY A 228 1.84 5.20 28.29
N LEU A 229 1.02 5.34 27.26
CA LEU A 229 0.81 6.60 26.53
C LEU A 229 -0.47 7.29 26.99
N PRO A 230 -0.69 8.58 26.62
CA PRO A 230 -1.99 9.22 26.79
C PRO A 230 -3.12 8.33 26.22
N PRO A 231 -4.25 8.19 26.93
CA PRO A 231 -5.34 7.31 26.48
C PRO A 231 -6.09 7.87 25.26
N THR A 232 -6.04 9.18 25.06
CA THR A 232 -6.75 9.93 24.03
C THR A 232 -5.79 10.92 23.37
N LEU A 233 -6.24 11.59 22.31
CA LEU A 233 -5.47 12.64 21.64
C LEU A 233 -5.52 13.94 22.47
N GLN A 234 -4.95 13.90 23.67
CA GLN A 234 -4.92 15.03 24.60
C GLN A 234 -3.57 15.12 25.27
N ASN A 235 -3.04 16.34 25.31
CA ASN A 235 -1.79 16.69 26.00
C ASN A 235 -0.60 15.78 25.62
N VAL A 236 -0.54 15.31 24.37
CA VAL A 236 0.55 14.48 23.87
C VAL A 236 1.83 15.32 23.82
N PRO A 237 2.92 14.95 24.52
CA PRO A 237 4.16 15.74 24.52
C PRO A 237 4.88 15.64 23.18
N VAL A 238 5.21 16.77 22.56
CA VAL A 238 5.98 16.79 21.31
C VAL A 238 7.38 16.22 21.53
N GLU A 239 7.95 16.38 22.73
CA GLU A 239 9.29 15.88 23.09
C GLU A 239 9.40 14.36 22.97
N TYR A 240 8.30 13.62 23.21
CA TYR A 240 8.25 12.17 23.01
C TYR A 240 8.56 11.80 21.55
N THR A 241 7.94 12.52 20.61
CA THR A 241 8.13 12.29 19.16
C THR A 241 9.49 12.79 18.66
N VAL A 242 10.03 13.85 19.26
CA VAL A 242 11.42 14.29 19.05
C VAL A 242 12.41 13.21 19.52
N GLY A 243 12.13 12.56 20.64
CA GLY A 243 12.88 11.39 21.12
C GLY A 243 12.90 10.27 20.09
N ALA A 244 11.75 9.94 19.51
CA ALA A 244 11.64 8.91 18.47
C ALA A 244 12.44 9.25 17.19
N ALA A 245 12.44 10.51 16.76
CA ALA A 245 13.27 10.95 15.62
C ALA A 245 14.77 10.75 15.87
N ARG A 246 15.24 11.10 17.08
CA ARG A 246 16.64 10.91 17.47
C ARG A 246 17.00 9.43 17.60
N LEU A 247 16.10 8.64 18.19
CA LEU A 247 16.26 7.18 18.30
C LEU A 247 16.40 6.52 16.92
N LEU A 248 15.56 6.91 15.95
CA LEU A 248 15.66 6.38 14.59
C LEU A 248 17.01 6.71 13.94
N ALA A 249 17.47 7.96 14.08
CA ALA A 249 18.76 8.38 13.57
C ALA A 249 19.91 7.59 14.23
N GLU A 250 19.85 7.36 15.54
CA GLU A 250 20.83 6.55 16.27
C GLU A 250 20.84 5.10 15.79
N ARG A 251 19.67 4.44 15.74
CA ARG A 251 19.52 3.02 15.34
C ARG A 251 20.00 2.75 13.92
N THR A 252 19.98 3.77 13.05
CA THR A 252 20.37 3.66 11.64
C THR A 252 21.74 4.27 11.34
N GLY A 253 22.34 5.01 12.29
CA GLY A 253 23.55 5.79 12.07
C GLY A 253 23.37 6.96 11.08
N ALA A 254 22.12 7.34 10.76
CA ALA A 254 21.84 8.37 9.78
C ALA A 254 22.01 9.78 10.36
N THR A 255 22.55 10.69 9.55
CA THR A 255 22.68 12.12 9.88
C THR A 255 21.47 12.93 9.46
N GLY A 256 20.48 12.30 8.83
CA GLY A 256 19.24 12.91 8.40
C GLY A 256 18.14 11.87 8.23
N ILE A 257 16.91 12.25 8.57
CA ILE A 257 15.72 11.40 8.43
C ILE A 257 14.64 12.10 7.61
N ALA A 258 13.65 11.33 7.20
CA ALA A 258 12.35 11.82 6.78
C ALA A 258 11.30 11.59 7.87
N ILE A 259 10.25 12.39 7.87
CA ILE A 259 9.04 12.15 8.66
C ILE A 259 7.84 12.06 7.72
N GLU A 260 7.02 11.03 7.91
CA GLU A 260 5.70 10.89 7.31
C GLU A 260 4.64 11.12 8.41
N GLY A 261 3.58 11.86 8.09
CA GLY A 261 2.46 12.05 9.01
C GLY A 261 1.12 12.15 8.30
N ASN A 262 0.19 11.27 8.68
CA ASN A 262 -1.18 11.27 8.20
C ASN A 262 -2.13 12.05 9.11
N SER A 263 -3.02 12.87 8.55
CA SER A 263 -4.12 13.50 9.28
C SER A 263 -3.61 14.28 10.51
N ARG A 264 -4.04 13.95 11.73
CA ARG A 264 -3.50 14.54 12.97
C ARG A 264 -1.99 14.36 13.13
N GLY A 265 -1.42 13.26 12.63
CA GLY A 265 0.03 13.02 12.59
C GLY A 265 0.79 14.01 11.72
N SER A 266 0.14 14.68 10.76
CA SER A 266 0.76 15.75 9.97
C SER A 266 1.12 16.98 10.83
N GLU A 267 0.32 17.28 11.86
CA GLU A 267 0.62 18.36 12.81
C GLU A 267 1.90 18.05 13.58
N LEU A 268 2.02 16.82 14.10
CA LEU A 268 3.23 16.34 14.77
C LEU A 268 4.44 16.34 13.85
N ALA A 269 4.30 15.87 12.60
CA ALA A 269 5.40 15.85 11.63
C ALA A 269 5.99 17.24 11.40
N LEU A 270 5.12 18.25 11.25
CA LEU A 270 5.55 19.64 11.06
C LEU A 270 6.14 20.25 12.33
N LEU A 271 5.57 19.96 13.52
CA LEU A 271 6.12 20.41 14.81
C LEU A 271 7.51 19.85 15.07
N VAL A 272 7.70 18.54 14.87
CA VAL A 272 9.01 17.88 15.03
C VAL A 272 10.02 18.41 14.04
N ALA A 273 9.63 18.61 12.78
CA ALA A 273 10.51 19.17 11.75
C ALA A 273 10.97 20.60 12.09
N ALA A 274 10.13 21.41 12.74
CA ALA A 274 10.51 22.74 13.21
C ALA A 274 11.49 22.71 14.40
N GLN A 275 11.40 21.69 15.27
CA GLN A 275 12.30 21.53 16.42
C GLN A 275 13.65 20.87 16.06
N LEU A 276 13.71 20.14 14.94
CA LEU A 276 14.88 19.38 14.51
C LEU A 276 15.37 19.77 13.10
N PRO A 277 15.65 21.06 12.83
CA PRO A 277 15.97 21.55 11.49
C PRO A 277 17.23 20.92 10.87
N ASP A 278 18.17 20.47 11.68
CA ASP A 278 19.42 19.85 11.20
C ASP A 278 19.28 18.34 10.92
N LEU A 279 18.29 17.69 11.54
CA LEU A 279 18.08 16.24 11.44
C LEU A 279 16.97 15.90 10.45
N VAL A 280 15.85 16.62 10.46
CA VAL A 280 14.72 16.33 9.58
C VAL A 280 14.96 16.98 8.23
N ARG A 281 15.22 16.16 7.20
CA ARG A 281 15.53 16.65 5.84
C ARG A 281 14.32 16.68 4.92
N ARG A 282 13.36 15.80 5.18
CA ARG A 282 12.17 15.59 4.36
C ARG A 282 10.95 15.40 5.24
N VAL A 283 9.84 15.99 4.85
CA VAL A 283 8.53 15.82 5.48
C VAL A 283 7.52 15.44 4.41
N VAL A 284 6.75 14.39 4.65
CA VAL A 284 5.66 13.95 3.78
C VAL A 284 4.40 13.93 4.62
N VAL A 285 3.37 14.65 4.19
CA VAL A 285 2.13 14.75 4.96
C VAL A 285 0.92 14.46 4.10
N PHE A 286 0.09 13.52 4.56
CA PHE A 286 -1.12 13.10 3.88
C PHE A 286 -2.36 13.62 4.61
N ALA A 287 -3.34 14.05 3.82
CA ALA A 287 -4.54 14.75 4.29
C ALA A 287 -4.24 15.81 5.38
N PRO A 288 -3.28 16.73 5.15
CA PRO A 288 -2.60 17.43 6.22
C PRO A 288 -3.42 18.58 6.83
N SER A 289 -2.98 19.03 8.01
CA SER A 289 -3.34 20.33 8.57
C SER A 289 -2.15 21.28 8.64
N ALA A 290 -2.36 22.53 8.22
CA ALA A 290 -1.40 23.62 8.43
C ALA A 290 -1.67 24.38 9.75
N GLU A 291 -2.57 23.85 10.57
CA GLU A 291 -3.03 24.39 11.84
C GLU A 291 -2.99 23.32 12.92
N ILE A 292 -2.67 23.72 14.15
CA ILE A 292 -2.87 22.90 15.34
C ILE A 292 -4.36 22.87 15.65
N ASN A 293 -4.94 21.68 15.66
CA ASN A 293 -6.34 21.45 15.97
C ASN A 293 -6.53 21.06 17.44
N GLY A 294 -7.74 21.21 17.97
CA GLY A 294 -8.09 20.79 19.33
C GLY A 294 -7.82 19.30 19.58
N GLY A 295 -7.67 18.93 20.85
CA GLY A 295 -7.58 17.52 21.26
C GLY A 295 -8.88 16.76 21.03
N LEU A 296 -8.81 15.42 21.13
CA LEU A 296 -10.00 14.55 21.08
C LEU A 296 -10.14 13.80 22.40
N PRO A 297 -11.33 13.79 23.03
CA PRO A 297 -12.58 14.36 22.54
C PRO A 297 -12.67 15.90 22.66
N ASP A 298 -11.82 16.54 23.48
CA ASP A 298 -11.79 17.99 23.68
C ASP A 298 -10.38 18.49 24.07
N GLY A 299 -10.26 19.78 24.43
CA GLY A 299 -9.03 20.34 24.99
C GLY A 299 -7.91 20.55 23.97
N THR A 300 -6.66 20.35 24.40
CA THR A 300 -5.46 20.56 23.58
C THR A 300 -4.85 19.22 23.16
N ALA A 301 -4.47 19.09 21.89
CA ALA A 301 -3.85 17.87 21.37
C ALA A 301 -2.41 17.72 21.84
N TRP A 302 -1.60 18.77 21.73
CA TRP A 302 -0.15 18.73 21.92
C TRP A 302 0.31 19.56 23.12
N THR A 303 1.38 19.12 23.78
CA THR A 303 2.11 19.94 24.75
C THR A 303 3.55 20.12 24.34
N GLU A 304 4.12 21.27 24.70
CA GLU A 304 5.54 21.59 24.53
C GLU A 304 6.04 22.18 25.86
N ASN A 305 7.10 21.58 26.41
CA ASN A 305 7.66 21.87 27.73
C ASN A 305 6.60 21.84 28.86
N GLY A 306 5.63 20.92 28.74
CA GLY A 306 4.51 20.78 29.68
C GLY A 306 3.44 21.86 29.57
N ALA A 307 3.58 22.83 28.65
CA ALA A 307 2.56 23.82 28.36
C ALA A 307 1.70 23.40 27.15
N PRO A 308 0.39 23.72 27.13
CA PRO A 308 -0.46 23.46 25.97
C PRO A 308 0.04 24.21 24.73
N VAL A 309 0.17 23.52 23.59
CA VAL A 309 0.38 24.17 22.29
C VAL A 309 -0.97 24.73 21.83
N PRO A 310 -1.11 26.05 21.66
CA PRO A 310 -2.39 26.65 21.30
C PRO A 310 -2.83 26.20 19.89
N THR A 311 -4.14 26.14 19.68
CA THR A 311 -4.69 25.93 18.35
C THR A 311 -4.38 27.12 17.44
N GLY A 312 -4.27 26.86 16.13
CA GLY A 312 -3.98 27.88 15.13
C GLY A 312 -2.78 27.55 14.22
N PRO A 313 -2.30 28.52 13.42
CA PRO A 313 -1.35 28.24 12.34
C PRO A 313 -0.02 27.66 12.83
N ILE A 314 0.47 26.64 12.12
CA ILE A 314 1.82 26.11 12.30
C ILE A 314 2.83 27.05 11.63
N ALA A 315 3.94 27.34 12.30
CA ALA A 315 5.02 28.20 11.81
C ALA A 315 5.87 27.52 10.73
N LEU A 316 5.30 27.39 9.52
CA LEU A 316 5.92 26.71 8.39
C LEU A 316 7.24 27.35 7.94
N ASP A 317 7.47 28.64 8.22
CA ASP A 317 8.72 29.35 7.95
C ASP A 317 9.92 28.83 8.75
N ARG A 318 9.66 28.13 9.86
CA ARG A 318 10.68 27.50 10.72
C ARG A 318 11.13 26.11 10.26
N ILE A 319 10.57 25.60 9.16
CA ILE A 319 10.83 24.24 8.68
C ILE A 319 11.71 24.30 7.42
N PRO A 320 13.04 24.13 7.51
CA PRO A 320 13.91 24.16 6.34
C PRO A 320 13.85 22.87 5.49
N ALA A 321 13.17 21.83 5.98
CA ALA A 321 13.03 20.56 5.30
C ALA A 321 12.33 20.70 3.93
N SER A 322 12.66 19.79 3.01
CA SER A 322 11.84 19.60 1.80
C SER A 322 10.49 19.02 2.21
N ILE A 323 9.40 19.45 1.57
CA ILE A 323 8.04 19.00 1.95
C ILE A 323 7.24 18.51 0.74
N LEU A 324 6.64 17.34 0.87
CA LEU A 324 5.61 16.84 -0.02
C LEU A 324 4.28 16.78 0.75
N ALA A 325 3.34 17.64 0.41
CA ALA A 325 1.99 17.64 0.98
C ALA A 325 1.00 16.99 0.01
N VAL A 326 0.14 16.09 0.50
CA VAL A 326 -0.77 15.30 -0.32
C VAL A 326 -2.20 15.41 0.21
N ALA A 327 -3.16 15.79 -0.62
CA ALA A 327 -4.56 15.89 -0.23
C ALA A 327 -5.54 15.44 -1.32
N GLY A 328 -6.65 14.83 -0.91
CA GLY A 328 -7.81 14.63 -1.77
C GLY A 328 -8.70 15.87 -1.79
N GLU A 329 -9.11 16.34 -2.98
CA GLU A 329 -9.90 17.58 -3.10
C GLU A 329 -11.34 17.47 -2.60
N ASN A 330 -11.82 16.24 -2.37
CA ASN A 330 -13.13 15.94 -1.79
C ASN A 330 -13.01 15.44 -0.35
N ASP A 331 -11.98 15.86 0.39
CA ASP A 331 -11.88 15.67 1.84
C ASP A 331 -13.05 16.36 2.54
N ARG A 332 -13.86 15.57 3.26
CA ARG A 332 -15.04 16.03 4.02
C ARG A 332 -14.82 16.09 5.52
N LEU A 333 -13.65 15.64 5.99
CA LEU A 333 -13.32 15.70 7.40
C LEU A 333 -12.81 17.09 7.77
N TRP A 334 -11.92 17.66 6.95
CA TRP A 334 -11.34 18.98 7.20
C TRP A 334 -10.74 19.60 5.91
N PRO A 335 -10.36 20.90 5.87
CA PRO A 335 -9.93 21.56 4.64
C PRO A 335 -8.49 21.21 4.20
N ALA A 336 -8.14 19.92 4.15
CA ALA A 336 -6.81 19.43 3.75
C ALA A 336 -6.30 19.99 2.41
N PRO A 337 -7.10 20.17 1.34
CA PRO A 337 -6.60 20.73 0.09
C PRO A 337 -6.05 22.15 0.21
N ARG A 338 -6.67 22.96 1.08
CA ARG A 338 -6.21 24.33 1.36
C ARG A 338 -4.88 24.26 2.11
N TRP A 339 -4.79 23.42 3.13
CA TRP A 339 -3.59 23.28 3.95
C TRP A 339 -2.43 22.64 3.19
N ALA A 340 -2.69 21.64 2.34
CA ALA A 340 -1.67 21.04 1.48
C ALA A 340 -1.07 22.07 0.51
N ARG A 341 -1.88 22.96 -0.09
CA ARG A 341 -1.37 24.08 -0.91
C ARG A 341 -0.49 25.02 -0.09
N GLN A 342 -0.91 25.38 1.12
CA GLN A 342 -0.14 26.25 2.00
C GLN A 342 1.21 25.62 2.41
N ILE A 343 1.19 24.36 2.82
CA ILE A 343 2.38 23.59 3.23
C ILE A 343 3.33 23.39 2.05
N GLY A 344 2.77 23.02 0.90
CA GLY A 344 3.51 22.75 -0.33
C GLY A 344 3.96 23.99 -1.09
N THR A 345 3.69 25.21 -0.61
CA THR A 345 4.16 26.44 -1.26
C THR A 345 5.66 26.65 -0.96
N PRO A 346 6.53 26.75 -2.00
CA PRO A 346 7.94 27.07 -1.81
C PRO A 346 8.16 28.39 -1.06
N ALA A 347 9.16 28.40 -0.18
CA ALA A 347 9.64 29.61 0.50
C ALA A 347 11.15 29.78 0.26
N ALA A 348 11.68 30.98 0.44
CA ALA A 348 13.10 31.25 0.21
C ALA A 348 14.03 30.36 1.04
N ALA A 349 13.65 30.04 2.28
CA ALA A 349 14.40 29.16 3.18
C ALA A 349 14.12 27.66 2.96
N ALA A 350 13.11 27.31 2.16
CA ALA A 350 12.69 25.93 1.90
C ALA A 350 12.05 25.84 0.49
N PRO A 351 12.89 25.85 -0.57
CA PRO A 351 12.40 25.94 -1.95
C PRO A 351 11.77 24.63 -2.45
N ASN A 352 12.12 23.50 -1.84
CA ASN A 352 11.70 22.17 -2.26
C ASN A 352 10.41 21.75 -1.55
N ARG A 353 9.35 22.52 -1.79
CA ARG A 353 8.00 22.22 -1.27
C ARG A 353 7.05 22.03 -2.44
N GLN A 354 6.19 21.03 -2.33
CA GLN A 354 5.21 20.73 -3.36
C GLN A 354 3.92 20.18 -2.75
N ALA A 355 2.82 20.41 -3.44
CA ALA A 355 1.51 19.88 -3.11
C ALA A 355 1.00 18.97 -4.24
N LEU A 356 0.54 17.77 -3.90
CA LEU A 356 -0.21 16.88 -4.78
C LEU A 356 -1.68 16.93 -4.35
N LEU A 357 -2.55 17.28 -5.28
CA LEU A 357 -3.98 17.41 -5.05
C LEU A 357 -4.72 16.49 -6.01
N TYR A 358 -5.56 15.62 -5.47
CA TYR A 358 -6.24 14.59 -6.24
C TYR A 358 -7.74 14.87 -6.33
N PRO A 359 -8.26 15.22 -7.51
CA PRO A 359 -9.69 15.40 -7.73
C PRO A 359 -10.46 14.14 -7.37
N GLY A 360 -11.57 14.29 -6.66
CA GLY A 360 -12.45 13.18 -6.28
C GLY A 360 -11.96 12.32 -5.12
N ALA A 361 -10.67 12.33 -4.77
CA ALA A 361 -10.16 11.63 -3.59
C ALA A 361 -10.57 12.37 -2.31
N GLY A 362 -10.71 11.62 -1.21
CA GLY A 362 -11.06 12.14 0.11
C GLY A 362 -9.88 12.21 1.07
N HIS A 363 -10.20 12.20 2.36
CA HIS A 363 -9.25 12.16 3.47
C HIS A 363 -8.43 10.85 3.48
N ALA A 364 -8.96 9.77 2.90
CA ALA A 364 -8.30 8.47 2.81
C ALA A 364 -7.10 8.43 1.83
N VAL A 365 -6.63 9.58 1.34
CA VAL A 365 -5.47 9.70 0.42
C VAL A 365 -4.14 9.19 1.02
N ALA A 366 -4.09 8.96 2.33
CA ALA A 366 -2.94 8.40 3.05
C ALA A 366 -2.82 6.86 2.95
N GLY A 367 -3.74 6.20 2.23
CA GLY A 367 -3.72 4.76 2.03
C GLY A 367 -2.61 4.27 1.11
N LEU A 368 -2.51 2.94 1.02
CA LEU A 368 -1.56 2.24 0.15
C LEU A 368 -2.29 1.74 -1.12
N PRO A 369 -1.59 1.66 -2.26
CA PRO A 369 -2.18 1.15 -3.50
C PRO A 369 -2.76 -0.25 -3.36
N TYR A 370 -3.79 -0.53 -4.16
CA TYR A 370 -4.40 -1.85 -4.35
C TYR A 370 -5.12 -2.44 -3.12
N LEU A 371 -5.23 -1.69 -2.03
CA LEU A 371 -6.03 -2.06 -0.88
C LEU A 371 -7.45 -1.47 -0.99
N PRO A 372 -8.48 -2.19 -0.53
CA PRO A 372 -9.82 -1.61 -0.51
C PRO A 372 -9.91 -0.39 0.41
N ALA A 373 -10.20 0.78 -0.19
CA ALA A 373 -10.33 2.04 0.50
C ALA A 373 -11.75 2.61 0.35
N GLY A 374 -12.46 2.74 1.48
CA GLY A 374 -13.77 3.36 1.54
C GLY A 374 -13.74 4.87 1.74
N SER A 375 -14.92 5.48 1.81
CA SER A 375 -15.12 6.92 2.09
C SER A 375 -15.52 7.20 3.55
N THR A 376 -15.50 6.19 4.41
CA THR A 376 -15.81 6.29 5.85
C THR A 376 -14.83 5.49 6.68
N ALA A 377 -14.54 5.96 7.89
CA ALA A 377 -13.76 5.24 8.88
C ALA A 377 -14.36 5.39 10.27
N THR A 378 -14.17 4.39 11.13
CA THR A 378 -14.61 4.44 12.53
C THR A 378 -13.36 4.58 13.41
N PRO A 379 -13.13 5.74 14.06
CA PRO A 379 -11.98 5.95 14.93
C PRO A 379 -12.11 5.13 16.23
N LEU A 380 -11.01 4.93 16.97
CA LEU A 380 -11.03 4.25 18.28
C LEU A 380 -12.00 4.93 19.27
N ILE A 381 -12.21 6.25 19.13
CA ILE A 381 -13.11 7.04 19.95
C ILE A 381 -13.89 7.99 19.02
N GLY A 382 -15.22 7.94 19.08
CA GLY A 382 -16.10 8.88 18.36
C GLY A 382 -17.13 8.20 17.45
N SER A 383 -17.77 9.00 16.60
CA SER A 383 -18.70 8.52 15.57
C SER A 383 -17.98 8.23 14.24
N PRO A 384 -18.57 7.43 13.34
CA PRO A 384 -18.04 7.25 11.99
C PRO A 384 -17.77 8.59 11.31
N LEU A 385 -16.62 8.71 10.67
CA LEU A 385 -16.16 9.90 9.96
C LEU A 385 -16.51 9.79 8.47
N ASP A 386 -17.07 10.85 7.89
CA ASP A 386 -17.15 11.01 6.44
C ASP A 386 -15.79 11.51 5.94
N LEU A 387 -15.01 10.59 5.36
CA LEU A 387 -13.71 10.90 4.79
C LEU A 387 -13.86 11.58 3.41
N GLY A 388 -15.04 11.52 2.81
CA GLY A 388 -15.27 11.95 1.44
C GLY A 388 -14.52 11.11 0.41
N GLY A 389 -14.62 11.55 -0.83
CA GLY A 389 -14.15 10.82 -1.99
C GLY A 389 -14.90 9.51 -2.29
N ASP A 390 -14.39 8.77 -3.28
CA ASP A 390 -14.85 7.43 -3.62
C ASP A 390 -13.65 6.48 -3.81
N ALA A 391 -13.93 5.17 -3.82
CA ALA A 391 -12.89 4.14 -3.85
C ALA A 391 -11.96 4.26 -5.08
N ALA A 392 -12.51 4.57 -6.25
CA ALA A 392 -11.73 4.66 -7.48
C ALA A 392 -10.83 5.91 -7.47
N ALA A 393 -11.34 7.04 -6.99
CA ALA A 393 -10.56 8.26 -6.88
C ALA A 393 -9.48 8.17 -5.80
N ASN A 394 -9.77 7.51 -4.67
CA ASN A 394 -8.78 7.24 -3.63
C ASN A 394 -7.67 6.32 -4.14
N GLU A 395 -8.02 5.23 -4.82
CA GLU A 395 -7.03 4.32 -5.44
C GLU A 395 -6.16 5.06 -6.47
N ALA A 396 -6.77 5.86 -7.35
CA ALA A 396 -6.02 6.65 -8.33
C ALA A 396 -5.03 7.61 -7.65
N ALA A 397 -5.41 8.17 -6.50
CA ALA A 397 -4.53 9.00 -5.70
C ALA A 397 -3.39 8.19 -5.06
N HIS A 398 -3.66 6.99 -4.54
CA HIS A 398 -2.62 6.12 -3.98
C HIS A 398 -1.62 5.67 -5.04
N LEU A 399 -2.09 5.29 -6.23
CA LEU A 399 -1.26 4.85 -7.36
C LEU A 399 -0.29 5.93 -7.85
N ASP A 400 -0.70 7.20 -7.78
CA ASP A 400 0.16 8.32 -8.17
C ASP A 400 1.02 8.84 -7.01
N ALA A 401 0.46 8.93 -5.79
CA ALA A 401 1.15 9.49 -4.63
C ALA A 401 2.24 8.58 -4.08
N TRP A 402 2.01 7.27 -4.01
CA TRP A 402 2.94 6.33 -3.38
C TRP A 402 4.30 6.27 -4.09
N PRO A 403 4.37 6.10 -5.43
CA PRO A 403 5.66 6.14 -6.14
C PRO A 403 6.36 7.51 -6.04
N LYS A 404 5.59 8.60 -6.01
CA LYS A 404 6.14 9.96 -5.82
C LYS A 404 6.69 10.16 -4.41
N PHE A 405 6.06 9.57 -3.39
CA PHE A 405 6.58 9.54 -2.03
C PHE A 405 7.91 8.80 -1.97
N LEU A 406 7.99 7.58 -2.51
CA LEU A 406 9.25 6.82 -2.57
C LEU A 406 10.35 7.59 -3.31
N SER A 407 10.04 8.16 -4.47
CA SER A 407 10.97 8.98 -5.24
C SER A 407 11.42 10.25 -4.49
N PHE A 408 10.53 10.85 -3.69
CA PHE A 408 10.86 12.02 -2.87
C PHE A 408 11.84 11.67 -1.76
N LEU A 409 11.72 10.48 -1.15
CA LEU A 409 12.67 10.00 -0.14
C LEU A 409 14.08 9.72 -0.70
N ASP A 410 14.15 9.31 -1.97
CA ASP A 410 15.39 9.01 -2.70
C ASP A 410 16.07 10.27 -3.28
N SER A 411 15.34 11.39 -3.39
CA SER A 411 15.82 12.65 -4.01
C SER A 411 16.88 13.40 -3.22
#